data_AF-A0A538JF26-F1
#
_entry.id   AF-A0A538JF26-F1
#
_cell.length_a   1.000
_cell.length_b   1.000
_cell.length_c   1.000
_cell.angle_alpha   90.00
_cell.angle_beta   90.00
_cell.angle_gamma   90.00
#
_symmetry.space_group_name_H-M   'P 1'
#
loop_
_entity.id
_entity.type
_entity.pdbx_description
1 polymer ?
#
loop_
_entity_poly.entity_id
_entity_poly.type
_entity_poly.pdbx_seq_one_letter_code
_entity_poly.pdbx_strand_id
1 'polypeptide(L)' 'MPARILIWNLADSKTTLAELRQHLPELPEGDAWISNEVGERFGLISFGDELPDIAGVVELIGVDPVIGEEFDIE' A
#
# COMPACT_ATOMS: atom_id res chain seq x y z
N MET A 1 -14.00 9.72 -9.79
CA MET A 1 -12.57 9.42 -9.57
C MET A 1 -12.55 8.17 -8.71
N PRO A 2 -11.88 7.06 -9.12
CA PRO A 2 -11.91 5.85 -8.32
C PRO A 2 -10.98 5.97 -7.12
N ALA A 3 -11.32 5.28 -6.04
CA ALA A 3 -10.44 5.05 -4.90
C ALA A 3 -10.18 3.55 -4.74
N ARG A 4 -8.91 3.18 -4.59
CA ARG A 4 -8.47 1.78 -4.49
C ARG A 4 -7.74 1.58 -3.17
N ILE A 5 -8.05 0.47 -2.52
CA ILE A 5 -7.34 0.04 -1.32
C ILE A 5 -6.50 -1.18 -1.69
N LEU A 6 -5.18 -1.01 -1.61
CA LEU A 6 -4.20 -2.08 -1.77
C LEU A 6 -3.79 -2.57 -0.39
N ILE A 7 -3.75 -3.88 -0.18
CA ILE A 7 -3.39 -4.50 1.10
C ILE A 7 -2.31 -5.56 0.89
N TRP A 8 -1.26 -5.47 1.69
CA TRP A 8 -0.24 -6.49 1.89
C TRP A 8 -0.40 -7.15 3.24
N ASN A 9 -0.26 -8.48 3.25
CA ASN A 9 -0.04 -9.24 4.48
C ASN A 9 1.47 -9.32 4.75
N LEU A 10 1.93 -8.71 5.83
CA LEU A 10 3.34 -8.72 6.20
C LEU A 10 3.78 -9.99 6.93
N ALA A 11 2.84 -10.82 7.39
CA ALA A 11 3.15 -12.08 8.08
C ALA A 11 3.98 -13.05 7.20
N ASP A 12 3.82 -12.96 5.88
CA ASP A 12 4.56 -13.76 4.89
C ASP A 12 5.66 -12.96 4.17
N SER A 13 5.95 -11.73 4.63
CA SER A 13 6.88 -10.81 3.94
C SER A 13 8.33 -11.00 4.39
N LYS A 14 9.25 -10.50 3.57
CA LYS A 14 10.70 -10.51 3.86
C LYS A 14 11.17 -9.31 4.68
N THR A 15 10.27 -8.38 5.00
CA THR A 15 10.59 -7.10 5.62
C THR A 15 9.73 -6.86 6.86
N THR A 16 10.04 -5.83 7.62
CA THR A 16 9.23 -5.40 8.77
C THR A 16 8.59 -4.05 8.48
N LEU A 17 7.48 -3.74 9.14
CA LEU A 17 6.83 -2.44 8.98
C LEU A 17 7.76 -1.25 9.31
N ALA A 18 8.67 -1.43 10.27
CA ALA A 18 9.64 -0.40 10.65
C ALA A 18 10.69 -0.14 9.55
N GLU A 19 11.07 -1.16 8.80
CA GLU A 19 11.98 -1.05 7.65
C GLU A 19 11.23 -0.45 6.46
N LEU A 20 10.04 -0.96 6.15
CA LEU A 20 9.14 -0.43 5.11
C LEU A 20 8.99 1.09 5.21
N ARG A 21 8.65 1.60 6.39
CA ARG A 21 8.43 3.03 6.65
C ARG A 21 9.63 3.91 6.31
N GLN A 22 10.85 3.39 6.31
CA GLN A 22 12.06 4.14 5.97
C GLN A 22 12.27 4.25 4.45
N HIS A 23 11.60 3.39 3.68
CA HIS A 23 11.74 3.28 2.23
C HIS A 23 10.44 3.64 1.47
N LEU A 24 9.41 4.11 2.16
CA LEU A 24 8.16 4.49 1.50
C LEU A 24 8.38 5.69 0.57
N PRO A 25 7.93 5.61 -0.69
CA PRO A 25 8.00 6.74 -1.60
C PRO A 25 6.99 7.82 -1.18
N GLU A 26 7.26 9.05 -1.61
CA GLU A 26 6.29 10.13 -1.54
C GLU A 26 5.10 9.80 -2.46
N LEU A 27 3.89 10.04 -1.94
CA LEU A 27 2.65 9.75 -2.64
C LEU A 27 2.06 11.02 -3.29
N PRO A 28 1.25 10.86 -4.34
CA PRO A 28 0.41 11.94 -4.86
C PRO A 28 -0.49 12.56 -3.78
N GLU A 29 -0.94 13.79 -4.01
CA GLU A 29 -1.81 14.48 -3.07
C GLU A 29 -3.16 13.75 -2.92
N GLY A 30 -3.50 13.36 -1.69
CA GLY A 30 -4.70 12.59 -1.37
C GLY A 30 -4.45 11.11 -1.07
N ASP A 31 -3.41 10.52 -1.65
CA ASP A 31 -3.03 9.13 -1.42
C ASP A 31 -2.42 8.95 -0.03
N ALA A 32 -2.61 7.77 0.57
CA ALA A 32 -2.17 7.51 1.93
C ALA A 32 -1.67 6.07 2.15
N TRP A 33 -0.48 5.96 2.71
CA TRP A 33 0.00 4.70 3.30
C TRP A 33 -0.76 4.40 4.59
N ILE A 34 -1.25 3.17 4.72
CA ILE A 34 -1.95 2.67 5.91
C ILE A 34 -1.24 1.46 6.48
N SER A 35 -1.26 1.31 7.81
CA SER A 35 -0.63 0.18 8.48
C SER A 35 -1.42 -0.27 9.69
N ASN A 36 -1.48 -1.58 9.91
CA ASN A 36 -2.02 -2.20 11.11
C ASN A 36 -0.96 -3.11 11.72
N GLU A 37 -0.33 -2.62 12.80
CA GLU A 37 0.71 -3.34 13.54
C GLU A 37 0.21 -4.61 14.22
N VAL A 38 -1.03 -4.60 14.73
CA VAL A 38 -1.61 -5.74 15.44
C VAL A 38 -1.93 -6.89 14.48
N GLY A 39 -2.40 -6.55 13.27
CA GLY A 39 -2.76 -7.52 12.24
C GLY A 39 -1.66 -7.81 11.23
N GLU A 40 -0.47 -7.23 11.41
CA GLU A 40 0.67 -7.32 10.48
C GLU A 40 0.27 -7.00 9.03
N ARG A 41 -0.50 -5.92 8.83
CA ARG A 41 -0.95 -5.49 7.50
C ARG A 41 -0.38 -4.13 7.14
N PHE A 42 -0.07 -3.98 5.88
CA PHE A 42 0.30 -2.72 5.27
C PHE A 42 -0.58 -2.46 4.06
N GLY A 43 -0.75 -1.22 3.66
CA GLY A 43 -1.62 -0.89 2.55
C GLY A 43 -1.44 0.52 2.02
N LEU A 44 -2.09 0.76 0.90
CA LEU A 44 -2.15 2.05 0.22
C LEU A 44 -3.61 2.34 -0.11
N ILE A 45 -4.06 3.53 0.25
CA ILE A 45 -5.28 4.13 -0.29
C ILE A 45 -4.83 5.05 -1.42
N SER A 46 -5.27 4.77 -2.64
CA SER A 46 -4.94 5.56 -3.82
C SER A 46 -6.18 6.11 -4.48
N PHE A 47 -6.12 7.38 -4.88
CA PHE A 47 -7.17 8.12 -5.55
C PHE A 47 -6.73 8.48 -6.97
N GLY A 48 -7.60 8.22 -7.94
CA GLY A 48 -7.32 8.53 -9.34
C GLY A 48 -7.29 7.30 -10.22
N ASP A 49 -7.25 7.55 -11.53
CA ASP A 49 -7.34 6.50 -12.55
C ASP A 49 -6.09 5.61 -12.58
N GLU A 50 -4.92 6.15 -12.23
CA GLU A 50 -3.64 5.46 -12.23
C GLU A 50 -3.10 5.25 -10.80
N LEU A 51 -2.47 4.09 -10.56
CA LEU A 51 -1.79 3.83 -9.29
C LEU A 51 -0.43 4.54 -9.26
N PRO A 52 0.04 5.00 -8.09
CA PRO A 52 1.39 5.53 -7.95
C PRO A 52 2.44 4.44 -8.18
N ASP A 53 3.68 4.86 -8.44
CA ASP A 53 4.79 3.92 -8.58
C ASP A 53 5.12 3.27 -7.23
N ILE A 54 4.66 2.03 -7.08
CA ILE A 54 4.83 1.21 -5.88
C ILE A 54 5.81 0.05 -6.10
N ALA A 55 6.53 0.02 -7.23
CA ALA A 55 7.40 -1.11 -7.58
C ALA A 55 8.44 -1.39 -6.47
N GLY A 56 9.09 -0.36 -5.95
CA GLY A 56 10.06 -0.50 -4.86
C GLY A 56 9.45 -1.05 -3.56
N VAL A 57 8.18 -0.73 -3.27
CA VAL A 57 7.46 -1.26 -2.10
C VAL A 57 7.15 -2.75 -2.29
N VAL A 58 6.73 -3.14 -3.50
CA VAL A 58 6.49 -4.55 -3.86
C VAL A 58 7.77 -5.36 -3.77
N GLU A 59 8.90 -4.84 -4.25
CA GLU A 59 10.20 -5.50 -4.16
C GLU A 59 10.66 -5.69 -2.70
N LEU A 60 10.46 -4.69 -1.84
CA LEU A 60 10.80 -4.77 -0.41
C LEU A 60 9.94 -5.79 0.33
N ILE A 61 8.64 -5.81 0.06
CA ILE A 61 7.72 -6.76 0.69
C ILE A 61 7.94 -8.17 0.13
N GLY A 62 8.25 -8.28 -1.16
CA GLY A 62 8.47 -9.51 -1.89
C GLY A 62 7.19 -10.20 -2.37
N VAL A 63 6.02 -9.57 -2.18
CA VAL A 63 4.73 -10.04 -2.68
C VAL A 63 3.90 -8.89 -3.23
N ASP A 64 3.10 -9.18 -4.26
CA ASP A 64 2.16 -8.23 -4.84
C ASP A 64 1.02 -7.89 -3.84
N PRO A 65 0.51 -6.64 -3.86
CA PRO A 65 -0.67 -6.29 -3.08
C PRO A 65 -1.89 -7.01 -3.60
N VAL A 66 -2.82 -7.30 -2.71
CA VAL A 66 -4.20 -7.61 -3.09
C VAL A 66 -4.97 -6.30 -3.20
N ILE A 67 -5.69 -6.11 -4.29
CA ILE A 67 -6.73 -5.07 -4.36
C ILE A 67 -7.83 -5.50 -3.41
N GLY A 68 -7.89 -4.85 -2.25
CA GLY A 68 -8.88 -5.12 -1.22
C GLY A 68 -10.27 -4.72 -1.72
N GLU A 69 -10.42 -3.46 -2.12
CA GLU A 69 -11.66 -2.91 -2.66
C GLU A 69 -11.37 -1.71 -3.61
N GLU A 70 -12.29 -1.49 -4.55
CA GLU A 70 -12.34 -0.32 -5.44
C GLU A 70 -13.69 0.39 -5.26
N PHE A 71 -13.67 1.71 -5.18
CA PHE A 71 -14.83 2.57 -4.92
C PHE A 71 -14.91 3.70 -5.93
N ASP A 72 -16.12 4.14 -6.21
CA ASP A 72 -16.38 5.45 -6.85
C ASP A 72 -16.52 6.53 -5.77
N ILE A 73 -15.80 7.64 -5.95
CA ILE A 73 -15.87 8.81 -5.06
C ILE A 73 -16.94 9.79 -5.56
N GLU A 74 -17.82 10.23 -4.64
CA GLU A 74 -18.92 11.19 -4.85
C GLU A 74 -18.55 12.64 -4.48
#